data_AF-A0A9E3TEA5-F1
#
_entry.id   AF-A0A9E3TEA5-F1
#
_cell.length_a   1.000
_cell.length_b   1.000
_cell.length_c   1.000
_cell.angle_alpha   90.00
_cell.angle_beta   90.00
_cell.angle_gamma   90.00
#
_symmetry.space_group_name_H-M   'P 1'
#
loop_
_entity.id
_entity.type
_entity.pdbx_description
1 polymer ?
#
loop_
_entity_poly.entity_id
_entity_poly.type
_entity_poly.pdbx_seq_one_letter_code
_entity_poly.pdbx_strand_id
1 'polypeptide(L)'
;MKIVLLCAAALALFVPSTFAELKLPRVSQKGTVTQAVGLTDVAITYSRPGVKGREIWGGLVPYDKVWRTGANEATTFSVSKDVTIDGKALPAGTYSLHTIPGKASWTVIFNKKADQWGSYSYDAAQDALRIDTQPTDGPSVEWLTFSFPDVEFDSATVELAWEKVRVTFKIGTDTTKQALADIRQALSGEVKEWNVPFNAANFAFNANVDNKAEALKWIDQSIAVKENFFNLRLKAQMLAKDGRKAEAVAIAEKAVTVGKDDKNAATEIPNLERQIAEWKGAPGR
;
A
#
# COMPACT_ATOMS: atom_id res chain seq x y z
N MET A 1 -19.12 -61.59 47.77
CA MET A 1 -18.92 -60.34 48.56
C MET A 1 -17.77 -59.60 47.90
N LYS A 2 -18.01 -58.41 47.36
CA LYS A 2 -17.05 -57.64 46.53
C LYS A 2 -15.96 -57.01 47.41
N ILE A 3 -14.69 -57.27 47.11
CA ILE A 3 -13.55 -56.54 47.67
C ILE A 3 -13.07 -55.58 46.57
N VAL A 4 -13.21 -54.28 46.82
CA VAL A 4 -12.70 -53.20 45.98
C VAL A 4 -11.34 -52.79 46.56
N LEU A 5 -10.25 -53.08 45.85
CA LEU A 5 -8.92 -52.54 46.14
C LEU A 5 -8.78 -51.20 45.38
N LEU A 6 -8.63 -50.10 46.12
CA LEU A 6 -8.26 -48.79 45.59
C LEU A 6 -6.73 -48.77 45.36
N CYS A 7 -6.28 -48.79 44.11
CA CYS A 7 -4.90 -48.44 43.75
C CYS A 7 -4.84 -46.93 43.47
N ALA A 8 -4.21 -46.16 44.35
CA ALA A 8 -3.88 -44.77 44.11
C ALA A 8 -2.64 -44.69 43.20
N ALA A 9 -2.85 -44.38 41.92
CA ALA A 9 -1.77 -44.06 40.98
C ALA A 9 -1.36 -42.59 41.16
N ALA A 10 -0.15 -42.35 41.66
CA ALA A 10 0.44 -41.02 41.75
C ALA A 10 0.83 -40.53 40.34
N LEU A 11 0.10 -39.52 39.84
CA LEU A 11 0.37 -38.87 38.56
C LEU A 11 1.53 -37.88 38.75
N ALA A 12 2.73 -38.24 38.30
CA ALA A 12 3.88 -37.34 38.29
C ALA A 12 3.69 -36.26 37.21
N LEU A 13 3.43 -35.04 37.64
CA LEU A 13 3.38 -33.85 36.78
C LEU A 13 4.79 -33.55 36.26
N PHE A 14 5.06 -33.88 35.00
CA PHE A 14 6.23 -33.40 34.28
C PHE A 14 6.03 -31.91 33.97
N VAL A 15 6.72 -31.04 34.70
CA VAL A 15 6.79 -29.61 34.38
C VAL A 15 7.93 -29.43 33.38
N PRO A 16 7.68 -29.09 32.11
CA PRO A 16 8.75 -28.80 31.17
C PRO A 16 9.49 -27.56 31.66
N SER A 17 10.77 -27.71 31.99
CA SER A 17 11.65 -26.59 32.31
C SER A 17 11.89 -25.77 31.05
N THR A 18 11.19 -24.65 30.91
CA THR A 18 11.54 -23.65 29.89
C THR A 18 12.82 -22.95 30.36
N PHE A 19 13.98 -23.34 29.82
CA PHE A 19 15.18 -22.53 29.95
C PHE A 19 14.90 -21.17 29.29
N ALA A 20 14.87 -20.11 30.08
CA ALA A 20 14.77 -18.76 29.57
C ALA A 20 16.04 -18.45 28.78
N GLU A 21 15.92 -18.25 27.48
CA GLU A 21 17.02 -17.85 26.62
C GLU A 21 17.57 -16.48 27.10
N LEU A 22 18.88 -16.40 27.35
CA LEU A 22 19.53 -15.17 27.80
C LEU A 22 19.41 -14.10 26.71
N LYS A 23 18.55 -13.10 26.93
CA LYS A 23 18.35 -11.98 26.00
C LYS A 23 19.32 -10.83 26.31
N LEU A 24 20.38 -10.73 25.52
CA LEU A 24 21.30 -9.58 25.54
C LEU A 24 20.97 -8.57 24.42
N PRO A 25 21.27 -7.27 24.60
CA PRO A 25 21.15 -6.29 23.54
C PRO A 25 21.99 -6.67 22.31
N ARG A 26 21.38 -6.66 21.13
CA ARG A 26 22.08 -6.92 19.87
C ARG A 26 22.88 -5.67 19.45
N VAL A 27 24.09 -5.86 18.95
CA VAL A 27 24.94 -4.77 18.41
C VAL A 27 24.29 -4.06 17.23
N SER A 28 23.60 -4.83 16.37
CA SER A 28 22.73 -4.31 15.32
C SER A 28 21.30 -4.55 15.75
N GLN A 29 20.65 -3.50 16.22
CA GLN A 29 19.28 -3.57 16.70
C GLN A 29 18.31 -3.81 15.53
N LYS A 30 17.25 -4.58 15.80
CA LYS A 30 16.20 -4.88 14.82
C LYS A 30 15.22 -3.71 14.77
N GLY A 31 14.81 -3.32 13.57
CA GLY A 31 13.81 -2.29 13.31
C GLY A 31 12.88 -2.70 12.19
N THR A 32 11.74 -2.02 12.11
CA THR A 32 10.75 -2.18 11.04
C THR A 32 10.31 -0.81 10.57
N VAL A 33 10.17 -0.63 9.25
CA VAL A 33 9.46 0.49 8.64
C VAL A 33 8.27 -0.06 7.84
N THR A 34 7.14 0.64 7.90
CA THR A 34 5.90 0.25 7.22
C THR A 34 5.32 1.43 6.45
N GLN A 35 4.70 1.15 5.31
CA GLN A 35 4.01 2.14 4.49
C GLN A 35 2.82 1.51 3.78
N ALA A 36 1.66 2.17 3.85
CA ALA A 36 0.54 1.84 2.95
C ALA A 36 0.73 2.59 1.62
N VAL A 37 0.73 1.88 0.50
CA VAL A 37 0.79 2.43 -0.86
C VAL A 37 -0.52 2.08 -1.54
N GLY A 38 -1.37 3.08 -1.75
CA GLY A 38 -2.76 2.86 -2.12
C GLY A 38 -3.48 1.97 -1.10
N LEU A 39 -3.87 0.77 -1.53
CA LEU A 39 -4.53 -0.24 -0.69
C LEU A 39 -3.61 -1.43 -0.35
N THR A 40 -2.29 -1.25 -0.46
CA THR A 40 -1.28 -2.29 -0.23
C THR A 40 -0.34 -1.88 0.91
N ASP A 41 -0.33 -2.65 1.99
CA ASP A 41 0.68 -2.52 3.05
C ASP A 41 2.02 -3.11 2.61
N VAL A 42 3.08 -2.33 2.83
CA VAL A 42 4.49 -2.70 2.63
C VAL A 42 5.20 -2.64 3.98
N ALA A 43 6.00 -3.66 4.30
CA ALA A 43 6.81 -3.69 5.51
C ALA A 43 8.25 -4.15 5.22
N ILE A 44 9.23 -3.45 5.79
CA ILE A 44 10.64 -3.82 5.73
C ILE A 44 11.16 -3.99 7.15
N THR A 45 11.53 -5.22 7.51
CA THR A 45 12.07 -5.56 8.83
C THR A 45 13.52 -6.02 8.69
N TYR A 46 14.42 -5.38 9.43
CA TYR A 46 15.87 -5.52 9.24
C TYR A 46 16.64 -5.26 10.53
N SER A 47 17.84 -5.83 10.68
CA SER A 47 18.79 -5.37 11.71
C SER A 47 19.72 -4.32 11.14
N ARG A 48 19.93 -3.24 11.89
CA ARG A 48 20.63 -2.03 11.46
C ARG A 48 22.11 -2.08 11.86
N PRO A 49 23.05 -2.44 10.97
CA PRO A 49 24.48 -2.26 11.25
C PRO A 49 24.87 -0.78 11.26
N GLY A 50 25.80 -0.43 12.14
CA GLY A 50 26.41 0.91 12.21
C GLY A 50 27.68 1.01 11.38
N VAL A 51 28.07 2.18 10.88
CA VAL A 51 29.36 2.36 10.18
C VAL A 51 30.51 2.13 11.14
N LYS A 52 30.49 2.80 12.30
CA LYS A 52 31.46 2.65 13.40
C LYS A 52 32.92 2.81 12.97
N GLY A 53 33.19 3.74 12.05
CA GLY A 53 34.54 4.03 11.55
C GLY A 53 35.16 2.93 10.68
N ARG A 54 34.37 1.96 10.19
CA ARG A 54 34.83 0.86 9.34
C ARG A 54 34.65 1.19 7.86
N GLU A 55 35.48 0.59 7.02
CA GLU A 55 35.25 0.55 5.58
C GLU A 55 34.06 -0.38 5.28
N ILE A 56 32.98 0.20 4.74
CA ILE A 56 31.73 -0.54 4.51
C ILE A 56 31.76 -1.24 3.16
N TRP A 57 31.90 -0.51 2.08
CA TRP A 57 31.81 -1.04 0.72
C TRP A 57 33.18 -1.53 0.25
N GLY A 58 33.27 -2.79 -0.20
CA GLY A 58 34.55 -3.45 -0.51
C GLY A 58 35.29 -3.99 0.72
N GLY A 59 34.96 -3.50 1.92
CA GLY A 59 35.42 -4.02 3.21
C GLY A 59 34.38 -4.95 3.85
N LEU A 60 33.60 -4.42 4.81
CA LEU A 60 32.59 -5.18 5.55
C LEU A 60 31.54 -5.84 4.64
N VAL A 61 31.16 -5.16 3.57
CA VAL A 61 30.27 -5.64 2.51
C VAL A 61 31.10 -5.77 1.23
N PRO A 62 31.55 -7.00 0.90
CA PRO A 62 32.30 -7.23 -0.32
C PRO A 62 31.47 -6.94 -1.57
N TYR A 63 32.09 -6.35 -2.58
CA TYR A 63 31.47 -6.22 -3.89
C TYR A 63 31.30 -7.58 -4.57
N ASP A 64 30.32 -7.65 -5.48
CA ASP A 64 30.02 -8.80 -6.34
C ASP A 64 29.70 -10.09 -5.55
N LYS A 65 29.26 -9.93 -4.30
CA LYS A 65 28.82 -11.01 -3.42
C LYS A 65 27.41 -10.73 -2.91
N VAL A 66 26.63 -11.80 -2.79
CA VAL A 66 25.30 -11.72 -2.20
C VAL A 66 25.41 -11.33 -0.72
N TRP A 67 24.63 -10.33 -0.35
CA TRP A 67 24.54 -9.81 0.99
C TRP A 67 23.07 -9.71 1.39
N ARG A 68 22.79 -10.00 2.66
CA ARG A 68 21.45 -10.02 3.27
C ARG A 68 20.82 -8.64 3.47
N THR A 69 21.48 -7.61 2.95
CA THR A 69 21.05 -6.21 3.01
C THR A 69 20.71 -5.74 4.43
N GLY A 70 21.56 -6.13 5.39
CA GLY A 70 21.38 -5.91 6.82
C GLY A 70 22.38 -6.70 7.67
N ALA A 71 22.07 -6.89 8.96
CA ALA A 71 22.83 -7.70 9.91
C ALA A 71 21.99 -8.84 10.51
N ASN A 72 22.65 -9.87 11.06
CA ASN A 72 22.01 -11.05 11.66
C ASN A 72 21.15 -11.82 10.64
N GLU A 73 19.82 -11.83 10.83
CA GLU A 73 18.85 -12.33 9.86
C GLU A 73 18.85 -11.51 8.56
N ALA A 74 18.42 -12.13 7.46
CA ALA A 74 18.17 -11.39 6.24
C ALA A 74 17.08 -10.34 6.45
N THR A 75 17.25 -9.19 5.80
CA THR A 75 16.19 -8.19 5.74
C THR A 75 14.97 -8.85 5.10
N THR A 76 13.79 -8.57 5.63
CA THR A 76 12.53 -9.08 5.09
C THR A 76 11.75 -7.94 4.46
N PHE A 77 11.15 -8.21 3.31
CA PHE A 77 10.30 -7.30 2.56
C PHE A 77 8.95 -7.97 2.37
N SER A 78 7.89 -7.39 2.92
CA SER A 78 6.53 -7.94 2.85
C SER A 78 5.60 -6.99 2.10
N VAL A 79 4.76 -7.54 1.25
CA VAL A 79 3.69 -6.84 0.55
C VAL A 79 2.38 -7.62 0.71
N SER A 80 1.32 -6.93 1.12
CA SER A 80 0.01 -7.56 1.39
C SER A 80 -0.80 -7.89 0.14
N LYS A 81 -0.46 -7.28 -1.00
CA LYS A 81 -1.08 -7.49 -2.31
C LYS A 81 0.01 -7.52 -3.38
N ASP A 82 -0.35 -7.99 -4.58
CA ASP A 82 0.55 -7.96 -5.73
C ASP A 82 1.00 -6.52 -6.03
N VAL A 83 2.29 -6.35 -6.29
CA VAL A 83 2.91 -5.06 -6.63
C VAL A 83 3.77 -5.19 -7.87
N THR A 84 4.30 -4.07 -8.33
CA THR A 84 5.45 -4.03 -9.22
C THR A 84 6.64 -3.42 -8.49
N ILE A 85 7.84 -3.92 -8.78
CA ILE A 85 9.10 -3.33 -8.37
C ILE A 85 9.85 -2.90 -9.64
N ASP A 86 10.08 -1.60 -9.81
CA ASP A 86 10.59 -0.99 -11.05
C ASP A 86 9.86 -1.50 -12.31
N GLY A 87 8.53 -1.58 -12.21
CA GLY A 87 7.65 -2.04 -13.28
C GLY A 87 7.60 -3.57 -13.49
N LYS A 88 8.37 -4.36 -12.76
CA LYS A 88 8.34 -5.83 -12.83
C LYS A 88 7.43 -6.40 -11.76
N ALA A 89 6.58 -7.36 -12.12
CA ALA A 89 5.61 -7.94 -11.19
C ALA A 89 6.30 -8.68 -10.01
N LEU A 90 5.75 -8.48 -8.81
CA LEU A 90 6.09 -9.21 -7.60
C LEU A 90 4.77 -9.58 -6.88
N PRO A 91 4.42 -10.87 -6.77
CA PRO A 91 3.21 -11.28 -6.07
C PRO A 91 3.20 -10.90 -4.59
N ALA A 92 2.02 -10.84 -3.99
CA ALA A 92 1.84 -10.70 -2.55
C ALA A 92 2.65 -11.75 -1.78
N GLY A 93 3.25 -11.37 -0.66
CA GLY A 93 4.03 -12.27 0.17
C GLY A 93 5.15 -11.60 0.95
N THR A 94 5.89 -12.42 1.68
CA THR A 94 7.09 -12.02 2.41
C THR A 94 8.31 -12.65 1.76
N TYR A 95 9.31 -11.81 1.52
CA TYR A 95 10.56 -12.18 0.84
C TYR A 95 11.73 -11.83 1.74
N SER A 96 12.82 -12.61 1.66
CA SER A 96 14.12 -12.11 2.10
C SER A 96 14.68 -11.19 1.01
N LEU A 97 15.17 -10.04 1.44
CA LEU A 97 15.79 -9.03 0.61
C LEU A 97 17.30 -9.25 0.66
N HIS A 98 17.87 -9.54 -0.50
CA HIS A 98 19.30 -9.62 -0.69
C HIS A 98 19.74 -8.59 -1.73
N THR A 99 21.01 -8.22 -1.69
CA THR A 99 21.64 -7.39 -2.70
C THR A 99 22.97 -7.99 -3.14
N ILE A 100 23.36 -7.71 -4.37
CA ILE A 100 24.72 -7.90 -4.86
C ILE A 100 25.27 -6.50 -5.14
N PRO A 101 26.03 -5.92 -4.20
CA PRO A 101 26.64 -4.61 -4.39
C PRO A 101 27.71 -4.66 -5.47
N GLY A 102 27.61 -3.80 -6.47
CA GLY A 102 28.71 -3.53 -7.42
C GLY A 102 29.15 -2.07 -7.33
N LYS A 103 30.26 -1.74 -8.00
CA LYS A 103 30.76 -0.35 -8.02
C LYS A 103 29.88 0.60 -8.85
N ALA A 104 29.31 0.11 -9.95
CA ALA A 104 28.51 0.91 -10.88
C ALA A 104 27.01 0.57 -10.85
N SER A 105 26.66 -0.65 -10.47
CA SER A 105 25.28 -1.13 -10.41
C SER A 105 25.14 -2.14 -9.28
N TRP A 106 23.96 -2.20 -8.70
CA TRP A 106 23.57 -3.16 -7.69
C TRP A 106 22.41 -3.99 -8.20
N THR A 107 22.43 -5.28 -7.88
CA THR A 107 21.24 -6.12 -8.04
C THR A 107 20.51 -6.22 -6.72
N VAL A 108 19.23 -5.89 -6.69
CA VAL A 108 18.30 -6.14 -5.57
C VAL A 108 17.50 -7.40 -5.87
N ILE A 109 17.39 -8.28 -4.87
CA ILE A 109 16.87 -9.63 -5.01
C ILE A 109 15.78 -9.86 -3.96
N PHE A 110 14.60 -10.26 -4.42
CA PHE A 110 13.49 -10.69 -3.58
C PHE A 110 13.43 -12.21 -3.63
N ASN A 111 13.78 -12.88 -2.54
CA ASN A 111 13.90 -14.34 -2.45
C ASN A 111 12.76 -14.93 -1.61
N LYS A 112 12.13 -16.02 -2.09
CA LYS A 112 10.92 -16.63 -1.50
C LYS A 112 11.15 -17.26 -0.12
N LYS A 113 12.40 -17.56 0.24
CA LYS A 113 12.72 -18.05 1.59
C LYS A 113 12.92 -16.85 2.53
N ALA A 114 11.85 -16.40 3.18
CA ALA A 114 11.85 -15.22 4.04
C ALA A 114 12.75 -15.33 5.27
N ASP A 115 12.68 -16.46 5.98
CA ASP A 115 13.38 -16.65 7.25
C ASP A 115 14.78 -17.23 7.01
N GLN A 116 15.77 -16.36 6.89
CA GLN A 116 17.17 -16.75 6.72
C GLN A 116 18.07 -16.06 7.73
N TRP A 117 19.03 -16.82 8.27
CA TRP A 117 20.16 -16.24 8.97
C TRP A 117 21.26 -15.92 7.96
N GLY A 118 21.68 -14.66 7.88
CA GLY A 118 22.76 -14.29 6.98
C GLY A 118 22.36 -14.35 5.49
N SER A 119 23.32 -14.73 4.64
CA SER A 119 23.09 -15.15 3.26
C SER A 119 23.68 -16.54 2.99
N TYR A 120 23.92 -17.33 4.04
CA TYR A 120 24.62 -18.61 3.94
C TYR A 120 23.76 -19.70 3.28
N SER A 121 22.44 -19.62 3.50
CA SER A 121 21.44 -20.50 2.91
C SER A 121 20.77 -19.88 1.68
N TYR A 122 21.34 -18.80 1.14
CA TYR A 122 20.83 -18.15 -0.07
C TYR A 122 20.86 -19.13 -1.25
N ASP A 123 19.75 -19.20 -1.97
CA ASP A 123 19.54 -20.08 -3.10
C ASP A 123 18.86 -19.30 -4.23
N ALA A 124 19.59 -19.10 -5.33
CA ALA A 124 19.11 -18.33 -6.48
C ALA A 124 17.88 -18.96 -7.15
N ALA A 125 17.65 -20.26 -7.01
CA ALA A 125 16.43 -20.90 -7.51
C ALA A 125 15.15 -20.43 -6.77
N GLN A 126 15.31 -19.79 -5.61
CA GLN A 126 14.22 -19.22 -4.83
C GLN A 126 13.98 -17.74 -5.11
N ASP A 127 14.72 -17.12 -6.03
CA ASP A 127 14.49 -15.72 -6.39
C ASP A 127 13.12 -15.57 -7.06
N ALA A 128 12.27 -14.71 -6.50
CA ALA A 128 11.02 -14.30 -7.12
C ALA A 128 11.26 -13.17 -8.13
N LEU A 129 12.19 -12.27 -7.82
CA LEU A 129 12.51 -11.13 -8.65
C LEU A 129 13.95 -10.65 -8.45
N ARG A 130 14.56 -10.19 -9.54
CA ARG A 130 15.79 -9.41 -9.54
C ARG A 130 15.59 -8.11 -10.31
N ILE A 131 16.04 -7.01 -9.71
CA ILE A 131 16.13 -5.70 -10.36
C ILE A 131 17.55 -5.19 -10.27
N ASP A 132 17.96 -4.41 -11.26
CA ASP A 132 19.22 -3.70 -11.21
C ASP A 132 18.93 -2.23 -10.98
N THR A 133 19.71 -1.62 -10.10
CA THR A 133 19.61 -0.21 -9.72
C THR A 133 21.00 0.40 -9.67
N GLN A 134 21.08 1.73 -9.73
CA GLN A 134 22.34 2.46 -9.65
C GLN A 134 22.47 3.07 -8.26
N PRO A 135 23.54 2.73 -7.50
CA PRO A 135 23.78 3.40 -6.23
C PRO A 135 24.12 4.87 -6.49
N THR A 136 23.66 5.75 -5.60
CA THR A 136 24.00 7.17 -5.63
C THR A 136 24.69 7.57 -4.33
N ASP A 137 25.46 8.66 -4.40
CA ASP A 137 26.08 9.25 -3.22
C ASP A 137 25.11 10.18 -2.49
N GLY A 138 25.22 10.23 -1.17
CA GLY A 138 24.47 11.11 -0.28
C GLY A 138 25.22 11.38 1.03
N PRO A 139 24.61 12.15 1.95
CA PRO A 139 25.18 12.39 3.28
C PRO A 139 25.45 11.09 4.03
N SER A 140 26.50 11.05 4.87
CA SER A 140 26.79 9.84 5.64
C SER A 140 25.68 9.51 6.64
N VAL A 141 25.22 8.26 6.64
CA VAL A 141 24.24 7.72 7.58
C VAL A 141 24.88 6.63 8.42
N GLU A 142 24.94 6.84 9.75
CA GLU A 142 25.63 5.93 10.66
C GLU A 142 24.98 4.54 10.72
N TRP A 143 23.65 4.47 10.84
CA TRP A 143 22.93 3.21 10.94
C TRP A 143 22.16 2.94 9.66
N LEU A 144 22.35 1.76 9.06
CA LEU A 144 21.57 1.37 7.87
C LEU A 144 20.09 1.63 8.12
N THR A 145 19.45 2.31 7.17
CA THR A 145 18.08 2.77 7.29
C THR A 145 17.35 2.51 5.99
N PHE A 146 16.16 1.92 6.10
CA PHE A 146 15.15 1.88 5.05
C PHE A 146 14.10 2.95 5.31
N SER A 147 13.66 3.64 4.25
CA SER A 147 12.64 4.69 4.28
C SER A 147 11.79 4.69 3.01
N PHE A 148 10.70 5.46 3.04
CA PHE A 148 9.85 5.75 1.89
C PHE A 148 9.85 7.26 1.64
N PRO A 149 10.87 7.81 0.92
CA PRO A 149 11.02 9.25 0.78
C PRO A 149 9.91 9.91 -0.05
N ASP A 150 9.37 9.20 -1.04
CA ASP A 150 8.31 9.68 -1.93
C ASP A 150 7.14 8.69 -1.94
N VAL A 151 5.94 9.16 -1.63
CA VAL A 151 4.72 8.35 -1.61
C VAL A 151 3.64 9.07 -2.42
N GLU A 152 3.12 8.37 -3.43
CA GLU A 152 2.08 8.82 -4.34
C GLU A 152 0.82 7.96 -4.17
N PHE A 153 -0.23 8.25 -4.94
CA PHE A 153 -1.50 7.53 -4.88
C PHE A 153 -1.38 6.01 -5.13
N ASP A 154 -0.52 5.61 -6.06
CA ASP A 154 -0.36 4.22 -6.52
C ASP A 154 1.10 3.76 -6.57
N SER A 155 1.99 4.52 -5.94
CA SER A 155 3.41 4.15 -5.92
C SER A 155 4.15 4.78 -4.75
N ALA A 156 5.30 4.20 -4.42
CA ALA A 156 6.24 4.78 -3.47
C ALA A 156 7.67 4.40 -3.84
N THR A 157 8.61 5.28 -3.55
CA THR A 157 10.04 4.96 -3.62
C THR A 157 10.46 4.30 -2.32
N VAL A 158 11.18 3.17 -2.39
CA VAL A 158 11.93 2.62 -1.25
C VAL A 158 13.36 3.11 -1.37
N GLU A 159 13.92 3.59 -0.27
CA GLU A 159 15.34 3.92 -0.17
C GLU A 159 16.02 3.08 0.89
N LEU A 160 17.19 2.53 0.55
CA LEU A 160 18.22 2.08 1.50
C LEU A 160 19.29 3.16 1.59
N ALA A 161 19.55 3.62 2.81
CA ALA A 161 20.62 4.57 3.13
C ALA A 161 21.59 3.98 4.16
N TRP A 162 22.88 3.92 3.82
CA TRP A 162 23.93 3.54 4.77
C TRP A 162 25.29 4.08 4.35
N GLU A 163 26.03 4.66 5.30
CA GLU A 163 27.21 5.46 4.99
C GLU A 163 26.80 6.52 3.94
N LYS A 164 27.58 6.74 2.90
CA LYS A 164 27.30 7.70 1.83
C LYS A 164 26.52 7.09 0.68
N VAL A 165 26.27 5.77 0.69
CA VAL A 165 25.55 5.12 -0.40
C VAL A 165 24.04 5.18 -0.17
N ARG A 166 23.32 5.43 -1.26
CA ARG A 166 21.88 5.32 -1.39
C ARG A 166 21.54 4.35 -2.51
N VAL A 167 20.51 3.55 -2.28
CA VAL A 167 19.96 2.63 -3.28
C VAL A 167 18.45 2.74 -3.25
N THR A 168 17.84 2.99 -4.40
CA THR A 168 16.39 3.15 -4.52
C THR A 168 15.78 2.18 -5.52
N PHE A 169 14.51 1.86 -5.30
CA PHE A 169 13.64 1.20 -6.25
C PHE A 169 12.20 1.65 -6.02
N LYS A 170 11.38 1.63 -7.07
CA LYS A 170 10.00 2.08 -7.03
C LYS A 170 9.04 0.89 -6.86
N ILE A 171 8.14 0.99 -5.90
CA ILE A 171 6.98 0.13 -5.77
C ILE A 171 5.82 0.77 -6.54
N GLY A 172 5.13 0.02 -7.38
CA GLY A 172 3.87 0.41 -8.00
C GLY A 172 2.74 -0.54 -7.61
N THR A 173 1.52 -0.02 -7.45
CA THR A 173 0.34 -0.76 -7.04
C THR A 173 -0.83 -0.55 -8.00
N ASP A 174 -1.69 -1.55 -8.14
CA ASP A 174 -2.91 -1.48 -8.95
C ASP A 174 -4.07 -0.75 -8.21
N THR A 175 -3.80 0.38 -7.54
CA THR A 175 -4.70 1.00 -6.55
C THR A 175 -6.12 1.23 -7.09
N THR A 176 -6.25 1.84 -8.27
CA THR A 176 -7.56 2.11 -8.89
C THR A 176 -8.32 0.82 -9.19
N LYS A 177 -7.64 -0.19 -9.73
CA LYS A 177 -8.24 -1.49 -10.05
C LYS A 177 -8.69 -2.23 -8.80
N GLN A 178 -7.87 -2.21 -7.74
CA GLN A 178 -8.20 -2.80 -6.45
C GLN A 178 -9.42 -2.10 -5.82
N ALA A 179 -9.43 -0.77 -5.78
CA ALA A 179 -10.54 0.01 -5.26
C ALA A 179 -11.85 -0.26 -6.03
N LEU A 180 -11.80 -0.36 -7.36
CA LEU A 180 -12.97 -0.70 -8.17
C LEU A 180 -13.48 -2.13 -7.91
N ALA A 181 -12.59 -3.09 -7.66
CA ALA A 181 -12.99 -4.45 -7.28
C ALA A 181 -13.72 -4.44 -5.93
N ASP A 182 -13.17 -3.75 -4.93
CA ASP A 182 -13.75 -3.62 -3.59
C ASP A 182 -15.11 -2.89 -3.64
N ILE A 183 -15.21 -1.82 -4.45
CA ILE A 183 -16.46 -1.09 -4.70
C ILE A 183 -17.53 -2.02 -5.29
N ARG A 184 -17.18 -2.78 -6.34
CA ARG A 184 -18.13 -3.71 -6.99
C ARG A 184 -18.63 -4.76 -6.01
N GLN A 185 -17.74 -5.27 -5.17
CA GLN A 185 -18.12 -6.22 -4.12
C GLN A 185 -19.07 -5.58 -3.11
N ALA A 186 -18.76 -4.38 -2.61
CA ALA A 186 -19.58 -3.67 -1.64
C ALA A 186 -20.98 -3.31 -2.17
N LEU A 187 -21.11 -3.02 -3.46
CA LEU A 187 -22.36 -2.63 -4.10
C LEU A 187 -23.14 -3.79 -4.74
N SER A 188 -22.65 -5.03 -4.60
CA SER A 188 -23.33 -6.24 -5.09
C SER A 188 -24.50 -6.67 -4.20
N GLY A 189 -24.52 -6.26 -2.93
CA GLY A 189 -25.56 -6.57 -1.95
C GLY A 189 -26.60 -5.47 -1.77
N GLU A 190 -27.41 -5.60 -0.70
CA GLU A 190 -28.33 -4.53 -0.28
C GLU A 190 -27.53 -3.32 0.20
N VAL A 191 -27.85 -2.14 -0.34
CA VAL A 191 -27.21 -0.87 0.02
C VAL A 191 -28.23 0.00 0.77
N LYS A 192 -27.99 0.22 2.06
CA LYS A 192 -28.89 0.98 2.95
C LYS A 192 -28.50 2.45 3.09
N GLU A 193 -27.23 2.75 2.92
CA GLU A 193 -26.68 4.09 3.12
C GLU A 193 -26.30 4.69 1.77
N TRP A 194 -26.86 5.86 1.47
CA TRP A 194 -26.67 6.53 0.17
C TRP A 194 -25.22 6.94 -0.09
N ASN A 195 -24.43 7.15 0.97
CA ASN A 195 -23.05 7.63 0.90
C ASN A 195 -22.09 6.58 0.33
N VAL A 196 -22.36 5.28 0.51
CA VAL A 196 -21.53 4.19 -0.03
C VAL A 196 -21.48 4.21 -1.56
N PRO A 197 -22.62 4.13 -2.28
CA PRO A 197 -22.63 4.22 -3.75
C PRO A 197 -22.27 5.62 -4.26
N PHE A 198 -22.50 6.68 -3.47
CA PHE A 198 -22.01 8.02 -3.79
C PHE A 198 -20.47 8.07 -3.82
N ASN A 199 -19.81 7.59 -2.77
CA ASN A 199 -18.35 7.58 -2.67
C ASN A 199 -17.72 6.73 -3.78
N ALA A 200 -18.36 5.60 -4.12
CA ALA A 200 -17.97 4.76 -5.24
C ALA A 200 -18.00 5.51 -6.59
N ALA A 201 -19.13 6.16 -6.91
CA ALA A 201 -19.26 6.96 -8.13
C ALA A 201 -18.27 8.12 -8.16
N ASN A 202 -18.07 8.80 -7.02
CA ASN A 202 -17.14 9.92 -6.90
C ASN A 202 -15.70 9.46 -7.13
N PHE A 203 -15.29 8.34 -6.53
CA PHE A 203 -13.99 7.75 -6.75
C PHE A 203 -13.76 7.44 -8.23
N ALA A 204 -14.69 6.73 -8.88
CA ALA A 204 -14.57 6.35 -10.28
C ALA A 204 -14.53 7.56 -11.23
N PHE A 205 -15.29 8.62 -10.92
CA PHE A 205 -15.29 9.85 -11.68
C PHE A 205 -13.93 10.58 -11.60
N ASN A 206 -13.37 10.68 -10.39
CA ASN A 206 -12.10 11.37 -10.14
C ASN A 206 -10.89 10.58 -10.64
N ALA A 207 -10.92 9.25 -10.53
CA ALA A 207 -9.90 8.36 -11.09
C ALA A 207 -9.97 8.28 -12.64
N ASN A 208 -10.88 9.01 -13.28
CA ASN A 208 -11.09 9.06 -14.72
C ASN A 208 -11.21 7.66 -15.36
N VAL A 209 -11.94 6.77 -14.70
CA VAL A 209 -12.13 5.40 -15.15
C VAL A 209 -12.96 5.38 -16.44
N ASP A 210 -12.52 4.61 -17.44
CA ASP A 210 -13.18 4.54 -18.75
C ASP A 210 -14.64 4.04 -18.68
N ASN A 211 -14.97 3.22 -17.68
CA ASN A 211 -16.31 2.67 -17.50
C ASN A 211 -17.27 3.67 -16.84
N LYS A 212 -17.60 4.74 -17.57
CA LYS A 212 -18.53 5.79 -17.14
C LYS A 212 -19.93 5.25 -16.82
N ALA A 213 -20.38 4.22 -17.54
CA ALA A 213 -21.70 3.62 -17.35
C ALA A 213 -21.84 2.97 -15.97
N GLU A 214 -20.79 2.28 -15.50
CA GLU A 214 -20.76 1.69 -14.16
C GLU A 214 -20.78 2.76 -13.06
N ALA A 215 -19.99 3.83 -13.22
CA ALA A 215 -20.01 4.95 -12.28
C ALA A 215 -21.39 5.61 -12.22
N LEU A 216 -22.06 5.80 -13.38
CA LEU A 216 -23.42 6.34 -13.44
C LEU A 216 -24.44 5.42 -12.75
N LYS A 217 -24.28 4.10 -12.87
CA LYS A 217 -25.12 3.14 -12.14
C LYS A 217 -24.98 3.32 -10.62
N TRP A 218 -23.77 3.52 -10.12
CA TRP A 218 -23.54 3.74 -8.70
C TRP A 218 -24.15 5.05 -8.20
N ILE A 219 -24.02 6.15 -8.95
CA ILE A 219 -24.65 7.40 -8.52
C ILE A 219 -26.18 7.30 -8.53
N ASP A 220 -26.76 6.56 -9.49
CA ASP A 220 -28.19 6.28 -9.53
C ASP A 220 -28.64 5.42 -8.33
N GLN A 221 -27.83 4.44 -7.93
CA GLN A 221 -28.05 3.66 -6.70
C GLN A 221 -28.07 4.56 -5.46
N SER A 222 -27.16 5.54 -5.37
CA SER A 222 -27.15 6.53 -4.28
C SER A 222 -28.43 7.35 -4.21
N ILE A 223 -28.86 7.88 -5.36
CA ILE A 223 -30.08 8.68 -5.47
C ILE A 223 -31.31 7.85 -5.08
N ALA A 224 -31.36 6.58 -5.49
CA ALA A 224 -32.45 5.67 -5.16
C ALA A 224 -32.55 5.37 -3.65
N VAL A 225 -31.42 5.32 -2.94
CA VAL A 225 -31.41 5.14 -1.47
C VAL A 225 -31.88 6.42 -0.77
N LYS A 226 -31.28 7.57 -1.10
CA LYS A 226 -31.69 8.87 -0.58
C LYS A 226 -31.20 9.99 -1.49
N GLU A 227 -32.12 10.53 -2.27
CA GLU A 227 -31.85 11.72 -3.09
C GLU A 227 -31.42 12.90 -2.21
N ASN A 228 -30.34 13.58 -2.61
CA ASN A 228 -29.84 14.76 -1.94
C ASN A 228 -29.06 15.66 -2.91
N PHE A 229 -28.61 16.83 -2.44
CA PHE A 229 -27.86 17.78 -3.25
C PHE A 229 -26.59 17.15 -3.85
N PHE A 230 -25.81 16.43 -3.05
CA PHE A 230 -24.48 15.96 -3.44
C PHE A 230 -24.52 14.88 -4.52
N ASN A 231 -25.43 13.92 -4.42
CA ASN A 231 -25.53 12.86 -5.42
C ASN A 231 -26.10 13.36 -6.76
N LEU A 232 -27.05 14.29 -6.73
CA LEU A 232 -27.53 14.97 -7.93
C LEU A 232 -26.44 15.84 -8.56
N ARG A 233 -25.69 16.62 -7.77
CA ARG A 233 -24.57 17.43 -8.26
C ARG A 233 -23.52 16.57 -8.97
N LEU A 234 -23.09 15.48 -8.34
CA LEU A 234 -22.11 14.58 -8.92
C LEU A 234 -22.62 13.95 -10.22
N LYS A 235 -23.88 13.48 -10.25
CA LYS A 235 -24.49 12.95 -11.48
C LYS A 235 -24.51 13.99 -12.60
N ALA A 236 -24.84 15.24 -12.30
CA ALA A 236 -24.79 16.32 -13.30
C ALA A 236 -23.38 16.53 -13.87
N GLN A 237 -22.36 16.55 -13.01
CA GLN A 237 -20.95 16.69 -13.44
C GLN A 237 -20.50 15.51 -14.31
N MET A 238 -20.91 14.29 -13.97
CA MET A 238 -20.66 13.09 -14.77
C MET A 238 -21.30 13.18 -16.15
N LEU A 239 -22.57 13.60 -16.23
CA LEU A 239 -23.29 13.80 -17.48
C LEU A 239 -22.65 14.90 -18.34
N ALA A 240 -22.24 16.01 -17.73
CA ALA A 240 -21.59 17.12 -18.43
C ALA A 240 -20.25 16.69 -19.04
N LYS A 241 -19.43 15.95 -18.28
CA LYS A 241 -18.15 15.38 -18.76
C LYS A 241 -18.35 14.37 -19.89
N ASP A 242 -19.51 13.71 -19.93
CA ASP A 242 -19.91 12.81 -21.01
C ASP A 242 -20.53 13.53 -22.23
N GLY A 243 -20.56 14.87 -22.24
CA GLY A 243 -21.14 15.67 -23.32
C GLY A 243 -22.66 15.79 -23.27
N ARG A 244 -23.34 15.16 -22.31
CA ARG A 244 -24.79 15.18 -22.12
C ARG A 244 -25.24 16.43 -21.37
N LYS A 245 -24.87 17.60 -21.90
CA LYS A 245 -25.04 18.91 -21.22
C LYS A 245 -26.49 19.25 -20.87
N ALA A 246 -27.44 18.95 -21.76
CA ALA A 246 -28.86 19.22 -21.49
C ALA A 246 -29.38 18.43 -20.27
N GLU A 247 -29.00 17.16 -20.17
CA GLU A 247 -29.34 16.31 -19.03
C GLU A 247 -28.61 16.76 -17.75
N ALA A 248 -27.33 17.13 -17.88
CA ALA A 248 -26.56 17.67 -16.76
C ALA A 248 -27.21 18.92 -16.16
N VAL A 249 -27.66 19.86 -17.00
CA VAL A 249 -28.38 21.07 -16.57
C VAL A 249 -29.65 20.71 -15.80
N ALA A 250 -30.49 19.83 -16.35
CA ALA A 250 -31.74 19.43 -15.70
C ALA A 250 -31.50 18.80 -14.31
N ILE A 251 -30.50 17.92 -14.20
CA ILE A 251 -30.13 17.28 -12.93
C ILE A 251 -29.54 18.30 -11.94
N ALA A 252 -28.72 19.24 -12.40
CA ALA A 252 -28.11 20.24 -11.54
C ALA A 252 -29.11 21.28 -11.02
N GLU A 253 -30.08 21.71 -11.83
CA GLU A 253 -31.18 22.57 -11.36
C GLU A 253 -32.04 21.88 -10.30
N LYS A 254 -32.26 20.57 -10.46
CA LYS A 254 -32.89 19.74 -9.43
C LYS A 254 -32.04 19.71 -8.17
N ALA A 255 -30.72 19.51 -8.29
CA ALA A 255 -29.80 19.52 -7.15
C ALA A 255 -29.92 20.83 -6.35
N VAL A 256 -29.81 21.99 -7.03
CA VAL A 256 -29.97 23.31 -6.40
C VAL A 256 -31.28 23.42 -5.63
N THR A 257 -32.39 22.93 -6.21
CA THR A 257 -33.71 22.93 -5.55
C THR A 257 -33.74 22.05 -4.30
N VAL A 258 -33.18 20.84 -4.36
CA VAL A 258 -33.11 19.90 -3.23
C VAL A 258 -32.19 20.41 -2.11
N GLY A 259 -31.14 21.17 -2.46
CA GLY A 259 -30.14 21.66 -1.51
C GLY A 259 -30.48 22.97 -0.79
N LYS A 260 -31.62 23.63 -1.09
CA LYS A 260 -31.90 25.00 -0.59
C LYS A 260 -31.84 25.15 0.93
N ASP A 261 -32.29 24.13 1.65
CA ASP A 261 -32.36 24.14 3.12
C ASP A 261 -31.19 23.40 3.78
N ASP A 262 -30.27 22.84 2.98
CA ASP A 262 -29.09 22.14 3.47
C ASP A 262 -27.91 23.12 3.59
N LYS A 263 -27.45 23.35 4.82
CA LYS A 263 -26.33 24.26 5.12
C LYS A 263 -25.03 23.88 4.43
N ASN A 264 -24.79 22.58 4.23
CA ASN A 264 -23.60 22.08 3.54
C ASN A 264 -23.74 22.23 2.03
N ALA A 265 -24.96 22.10 1.48
CA ALA A 265 -25.21 22.39 0.07
C ALA A 265 -25.11 23.89 -0.26
N ALA A 266 -25.53 24.77 0.65
CA ALA A 266 -25.52 26.21 0.45
C ALA A 266 -24.15 26.79 0.05
N THR A 267 -23.06 26.17 0.51
CA THR A 267 -21.69 26.60 0.17
C THR A 267 -21.27 26.17 -1.25
N GLU A 268 -21.90 25.13 -1.81
CA GLU A 268 -21.57 24.57 -3.12
C GLU A 268 -22.55 25.01 -4.23
N ILE A 269 -23.77 25.43 -3.88
CA ILE A 269 -24.81 25.89 -4.82
C ILE A 269 -24.28 26.98 -5.77
N PRO A 270 -23.60 28.05 -5.32
CA PRO A 270 -23.12 29.09 -6.23
C PRO A 270 -22.13 28.58 -7.30
N ASN A 271 -21.33 27.56 -6.95
CA ASN A 271 -20.43 26.94 -7.91
C ASN A 271 -21.21 26.08 -8.93
N LEU A 272 -22.22 25.34 -8.48
CA LEU A 272 -23.07 24.55 -9.37
C LEU A 272 -23.89 25.44 -10.30
N GLU A 273 -24.39 26.59 -9.84
CA GLU A 273 -25.10 27.56 -10.68
C GLU A 273 -24.20 28.14 -11.79
N ARG A 274 -22.92 28.39 -11.49
CA ARG A 274 -21.93 28.78 -12.51
C ARG A 274 -21.74 27.68 -13.54
N GLN A 275 -21.57 26.43 -13.10
CA GLN A 275 -21.45 25.27 -13.99
C GLN A 275 -22.69 25.10 -14.87
N ILE A 276 -23.90 25.29 -14.32
CA ILE A 276 -25.16 25.29 -15.09
C ILE A 276 -25.12 26.36 -16.19
N ALA A 277 -24.71 27.59 -15.87
CA ALA A 277 -24.62 28.66 -16.84
C ALA A 277 -23.62 28.34 -17.98
N GLU A 278 -22.46 27.79 -17.63
CA GLU A 278 -21.45 27.34 -18.60
C GLU A 278 -21.99 26.21 -19.50
N TRP A 279 -22.69 25.22 -18.92
CA TRP A 279 -23.27 24.11 -19.68
C TRP A 279 -24.41 24.55 -20.60
N LYS A 280 -25.12 25.62 -20.25
CA LYS A 280 -26.11 26.31 -21.12
C LYS A 280 -25.49 27.15 -22.22
N GLY A 281 -24.17 27.38 -22.19
CA GLY A 281 -23.46 28.20 -23.19
C GLY A 281 -23.47 29.70 -22.90
N ALA A 282 -23.68 30.12 -21.65
CA ALA A 282 -23.50 31.53 -21.27
C ALA A 282 -21.99 31.86 -21.19
N PRO A 283 -21.51 32.99 -21.74
CA PRO A 283 -20.11 33.39 -21.61
C PRO A 283 -19.76 33.63 -20.14
N GLY A 284 -18.68 33.02 -19.66
CA GLY A 284 -18.16 33.19 -18.30
C GLY A 284 -17.88 34.67 -18.01
N ARG A 285 -18.35 35.15 -16.85
CA ARG A 285 -18.08 36.52 -16.36
C ARG A 285 -16.63 36.69 -15.95
#